data_AF-X1JQE0-F1
#
_entry.id   AF-X1JQE0-F1
#
_cell.length_a   1.000
_cell.length_b   1.000
_cell.length_c   1.000
_cell.angle_alpha   90.00
_cell.angle_beta   90.00
_cell.angle_gamma   90.00
#
_symmetry.space_group_name_H-M   'P 1'
#
loop_
_entity.id
_entity.type
_entity.pdbx_description
1 polymer ?
#
loop_
_entity_poly.entity_id
_entity_poly.type
_entity_poly.pdbx_seq_one_letter_code
_entity_poly.pdbx_strand_id
1 'polypeptide(L)' 'LTFTKEVSTTTGEAARKESLMDAYDVLGVSPDDPMDLIKDVFRRKSMYYHPDKGGTDEKFKRLNKAYELIMKSRGEK' A
#
# COMPACT_ATOMS: atom_id res chain seq x y z
N LEU A 1 43.93 1.50 -1.17
CA LEU A 1 42.83 2.36 -1.67
C LEU A 1 41.52 1.67 -1.29
N THR A 2 40.86 2.07 -0.19
CA THR A 2 39.66 2.96 -0.18
C THR A 2 38.49 2.40 -0.99
N PHE A 3 37.24 2.23 -0.55
CA PHE A 3 36.50 2.47 0.70
C PHE A 3 35.06 1.93 0.44
N THR A 4 34.38 1.37 1.46
CA THR A 4 32.91 1.21 1.61
C THR A 4 32.12 0.30 0.64
N LYS A 5 31.06 -0.41 1.05
CA LYS A 5 30.11 -0.15 2.14
C LYS A 5 29.52 -1.46 2.65
N GLU A 6 29.54 -1.61 3.96
CA GLU A 6 28.77 -2.58 4.72
C GLU A 6 27.28 -2.39 4.43
N VAL A 7 26.60 -3.43 3.95
CA VAL A 7 25.13 -3.42 3.81
C VAL A 7 24.55 -4.51 4.70
N SER A 8 24.64 -4.26 6.01
CA SER A 8 23.93 -4.98 7.05
C SER A 8 22.49 -4.47 7.13
N THR A 9 21.62 -4.81 6.17
CA THR A 9 20.16 -4.68 6.37
C THR A 9 19.36 -5.54 5.37
N THR A 10 19.34 -6.86 5.50
CA THR A 10 18.47 -7.68 4.61
C THR A 10 17.93 -8.92 5.29
N THR A 11 17.04 -8.72 6.26
CA THR A 11 16.12 -9.78 6.72
C THR A 11 14.69 -9.25 6.94
N GLY A 12 14.50 -7.93 7.12
CA GLY A 12 13.18 -7.33 7.30
C GLY A 12 12.59 -6.58 6.09
N GLU A 13 13.39 -6.22 5.08
CA GLU A 13 12.95 -5.32 4.00
C GLU A 13 12.14 -6.03 2.91
N ALA A 14 12.50 -7.28 2.57
CA ALA A 14 11.79 -8.05 1.55
C ALA A 14 10.34 -8.35 1.94
N ALA A 15 10.11 -8.79 3.19
CA ALA A 15 8.77 -9.05 3.72
C ALA A 15 7.89 -7.79 3.76
N ARG A 16 8.50 -6.63 4.04
CA ARG A 16 7.80 -5.34 4.05
C ARG A 16 7.42 -4.89 2.64
N LYS A 17 8.27 -5.17 1.65
CA LYS A 17 8.03 -4.87 0.24
C LYS A 17 6.99 -5.80 -0.38
N GLU A 18 6.98 -7.08 0.00
CA GLU A 18 5.97 -8.06 -0.41
C GLU A 18 4.56 -7.66 0.02
N SER A 19 4.41 -7.23 1.29
CA SER A 19 3.12 -6.70 1.80
C SER A 19 2.69 -5.39 1.15
N LEU A 20 3.65 -4.63 0.59
CA LEU A 20 3.38 -3.39 -0.13
C LEU A 20 2.89 -3.67 -1.55
N MET A 21 3.50 -4.64 -2.24
CA MET A 21 3.01 -5.13 -3.54
C MET A 21 1.56 -5.64 -3.42
N ASP A 22 1.25 -6.43 -2.39
CA ASP A 22 -0.12 -6.88 -2.13
C ASP A 22 -1.08 -5.69 -1.92
N ALA A 23 -0.64 -4.64 -1.23
CA ALA A 23 -1.44 -3.44 -1.04
C ALA A 23 -1.77 -2.74 -2.37
N TYR A 24 -0.78 -2.62 -3.27
CA TYR A 24 -0.97 -2.08 -4.61
C TYR A 24 -1.95 -2.93 -5.44
N ASP A 25 -1.86 -4.25 -5.37
CA ASP A 25 -2.80 -5.19 -6.00
C ASP A 25 -4.23 -5.06 -5.45
N VAL A 26 -4.38 -4.96 -4.13
CA VAL A 26 -5.69 -4.75 -3.47
C VAL A 26 -6.34 -3.44 -3.95
N LEU A 27 -5.56 -2.36 -4.05
CA LEU A 27 -6.02 -1.09 -4.59
C LEU A 27 -6.15 -1.14 -6.13
N GLY A 28 -5.50 -2.08 -6.81
CA GLY A 28 -5.46 -2.17 -8.27
C GLY A 28 -4.73 -1.00 -8.90
N VAL A 29 -3.67 -0.52 -8.25
CA VAL A 29 -2.85 0.62 -8.66
C VAL A 29 -1.39 0.19 -8.67
N SER A 30 -0.57 0.85 -9.48
CA SER A 30 0.86 0.58 -9.61
C SER A 30 1.67 1.31 -8.53
N PRO A 31 2.80 0.76 -8.07
CA PRO A 31 3.76 1.50 -7.24
C PRO A 31 4.35 2.74 -7.93
N ASP A 32 4.22 2.86 -9.25
CA ASP A 32 4.63 4.04 -10.02
C ASP A 32 3.52 5.10 -10.15
N ASP A 33 2.28 4.78 -9.79
CA ASP A 33 1.14 5.68 -9.97
C ASP A 33 1.20 6.90 -9.03
N PRO A 34 0.67 8.07 -9.42
CA PRO A 34 0.67 9.24 -8.55
C PRO A 34 -0.21 9.05 -7.30
N MET A 35 0.16 9.70 -6.18
CA MET A 35 -0.60 9.63 -4.92
C MET A 35 -2.06 10.06 -5.09
N ASP A 36 -2.32 11.03 -5.96
CA ASP A 36 -3.67 11.49 -6.26
C ASP A 36 -4.53 10.38 -6.87
N LEU A 37 -3.97 9.54 -7.74
CA LEU A 37 -4.67 8.40 -8.31
C LEU A 37 -4.96 7.35 -7.24
N ILE A 38 -3.99 7.05 -6.37
CA ILE A 38 -4.15 6.10 -5.27
C ILE A 38 -5.28 6.55 -4.34
N LYS A 39 -5.31 7.84 -3.97
CA LYS A 39 -6.37 8.47 -3.16
C LYS A 39 -7.73 8.37 -3.85
N ASP A 40 -7.79 8.67 -5.14
CA ASP A 40 -9.03 8.65 -5.91
C ASP A 40 -9.61 7.23 -6.06
N VAL A 41 -8.76 6.25 -6.40
CA VAL A 41 -9.14 4.83 -6.51
C VAL A 41 -9.58 4.30 -5.15
N PHE A 42 -8.87 4.62 -4.07
CA PHE A 42 -9.27 4.26 -2.72
C PHE A 42 -10.66 4.81 -2.36
N ARG A 43 -10.94 6.09 -2.69
CA ARG A 43 -12.25 6.69 -2.43
C ARG A 43 -13.36 6.00 -3.21
N ARG A 44 -13.13 5.72 -4.49
CA ARG A 44 -14.07 4.98 -5.35
C ARG A 44 -14.35 3.56 -4.81
N LYS A 45 -13.30 2.81 -4.48
CA LYS A 45 -13.42 1.45 -3.92
C LYS A 45 -14.07 1.45 -2.53
N SER A 46 -13.77 2.43 -1.69
CA SER A 46 -14.39 2.59 -0.37
C SER A 46 -15.90 2.79 -0.46
N MET A 47 -16.36 3.61 -1.42
CA MET A 47 -17.80 3.79 -1.64
C MET A 47 -18.47 2.53 -2.22
N TYR A 48 -17.74 1.73 -2.99
CA TYR A 48 -18.23 0.47 -3.55
C TYR A 48 -18.31 -0.64 -2.49
N TYR A 49 -17.32 -0.74 -1.61
CA TYR A 49 -17.28 -1.74 -0.54
C TYR A 49 -17.92 -1.28 0.77
N HIS A 50 -18.64 -0.15 0.75
CA HIS A 50 -19.26 0.38 1.95
C HIS A 50 -20.32 -0.61 2.50
N PRO A 51 -20.30 -0.95 3.80
CA PRO A 51 -21.21 -1.94 4.38
C PRO A 51 -22.69 -1.54 4.23
N ASP A 52 -22.98 -0.24 4.24
CA ASP A 52 -24.33 0.29 4.04
C ASP A 52 -24.89 0.04 2.62
N LYS A 53 -24.02 -0.18 1.63
CA LYS A 53 -24.39 -0.48 0.23
C LYS A 53 -24.31 -1.97 -0.12
N GLY A 54 -24.16 -2.84 0.88
CA GLY A 54 -24.01 -4.29 0.68
C GLY A 54 -22.57 -4.75 0.50
N GLY A 55 -21.58 -3.92 0.83
CA GLY A 55 -20.17 -4.30 0.86
C GLY A 55 -19.81 -5.15 2.08
N THR A 56 -18.67 -5.83 2.02
CA THR A 56 -18.15 -6.66 3.13
C THR A 56 -17.09 -5.87 3.91
N ASP A 57 -17.28 -5.77 5.23
CA ASP A 57 -16.35 -5.11 6.17
C ASP A 57 -14.90 -5.61 6.02
N GLU A 58 -14.73 -6.90 5.70
CA GLU A 58 -13.42 -7.51 5.49
C GLU A 58 -12.66 -6.91 4.29
N LYS A 59 -13.37 -6.65 3.17
CA LYS A 59 -12.77 -6.01 1.98
C LYS A 59 -12.44 -4.55 2.27
N PHE A 60 -13.31 -3.85 3.01
CA PHE A 60 -13.08 -2.47 3.41
C PHE A 60 -11.85 -2.33 4.32
N LYS A 61 -11.73 -3.20 5.32
CA LYS A 61 -10.55 -3.27 6.20
C LYS A 61 -9.27 -3.57 5.41
N ARG A 62 -9.29 -4.52 4.48
CA ARG A 62 -8.14 -4.83 3.64
C ARG A 62 -7.73 -3.63 2.77
N LEU A 63 -8.70 -2.94 2.17
CA LEU A 63 -8.48 -1.73 1.38
C LEU A 63 -7.84 -0.61 2.22
N ASN A 64 -8.36 -0.34 3.43
CA ASN A 64 -7.79 0.66 4.35
C ASN A 64 -6.35 0.32 4.73
N LYS A 65 -6.09 -0.94 5.11
CA LYS A 65 -4.76 -1.39 5.51
C LYS A 65 -3.75 -1.27 4.37
N ALA A 66 -4.16 -1.62 3.16
CA ALA A 66 -3.35 -1.49 1.96
C ALA A 66 -3.00 -0.02 1.68
N TYR A 67 -3.99 0.88 1.72
CA TYR A 67 -3.76 2.31 1.54
C TYR A 67 -2.81 2.91 2.59
N GLU A 68 -2.96 2.52 3.86
CA GLU A 68 -2.06 2.97 4.94
C GLU A 68 -0.61 2.52 4.73
N LEU A 69 -0.39 1.27 4.28
CA LEU A 69 0.94 0.76 3.96
C LEU A 69 1.60 1.55 2.84
N ILE A 70 0.85 1.84 1.77
CA ILE A 70 1.32 2.63 0.62
C ILE A 70 1.72 4.04 1.06
N MET A 71 0.84 4.72 1.80
CA MET A 71 1.10 6.04 2.40
C MET A 71 2.38 6.04 3.23
N LYS A 72 2.51 5.07 4.13
CA LYS A 72 3.66 4.92 5.02
C LYS A 72 4.97 4.66 4.27
N SER A 73 4.91 3.90 3.17
CA SER A 73 6.08 3.63 2.33
C SER A 73 6.49 4.83 1.48
N ARG A 74 5.52 5.66 1.06
CA ARG A 74 5.79 6.85 0.25
C ARG A 74 6.21 8.07 1.06
N GLY A 75 6.13 8.00 2.39
CA GLY A 75 6.65 9.03 3.27
C GLY A 75 5.71 10.22 3.48
N GLU A 76 4.44 10.11 3.08
CA GLU A 76 3.42 11.08 3.50
C GLU A 76 2.99 10.71 4.93
N LYS A 77 3.47 11.46 5.92
CA LYS A 77 3.12 11.34 7.34
C LYS A 77 2.73 12.68 7.92
#